data_AF-A0A1I1I4K8-F1
#
_entry.id   AF-A0A1I1I4K8-F1
#
_cell.length_a   1.000
_cell.length_b   1.000
_cell.length_c   1.000
_cell.angle_alpha   90.00
_cell.angle_beta   90.00
_cell.angle_gamma   90.00
#
_symmetry.space_group_name_H-M   'P 1'
#
loop_
_entity.id
_entity.type
_entity.pdbx_description
1 polymer ?
#
loop_
_entity_poly.entity_id
_entity_poly.type
_entity_poly.pdbx_seq_one_letter_code
_entity_poly.pdbx_strand_id
1 'polypeptide(L)'
;MPLPLAPIVVMTAVMTLRSDTKPVKVYVKKPRGTLYWGGAGLDGKYVEPQLKAFYAAGIHNVNAGLTNSAVNDVGVDAGPIVDALRAGLLIRYEDDDEWVISKGMDSSATQFNMIGYSYGSLLAAQTANFYANQGHVVSHLVLIASPIDRDFLNKLKINKNIKKVVVVNLTDHGDPIYAGITQLDLINAVPLIQHQQDRNKGEGHFYYAHATAESPARWASLAKKMFDEGLR
;
A
#
# COMPACT_ATOMS: atom_id res chain seq x y z
N MET A 1 15.76 -27.25 -1.03
CA MET A 1 14.35 -27.24 -0.55
C MET A 1 13.90 -25.80 -0.41
N PRO A 2 12.69 -25.43 -0.84
CA PRO A 2 12.14 -24.12 -0.48
C PRO A 2 11.93 -24.09 1.03
N LEU A 3 12.35 -23.00 1.69
CA LEU A 3 12.08 -22.76 3.10
C LEU A 3 10.56 -22.79 3.34
N PRO A 4 10.08 -23.36 4.46
CA PRO A 4 8.66 -23.29 4.80
C PRO A 4 8.23 -21.82 4.94
N LEU A 5 7.04 -21.50 4.43
CA LEU A 5 6.44 -20.16 4.53
C LEU A 5 6.47 -19.68 5.99
N ALA A 6 7.00 -18.49 6.24
CA ALA A 6 6.98 -17.91 7.58
C ALA A 6 5.52 -17.63 8.01
N PRO A 7 5.07 -18.15 9.17
CA PRO A 7 3.73 -17.89 9.67
C PRO A 7 3.58 -16.42 10.08
N ILE A 8 2.39 -15.84 9.82
CA ILE A 8 2.08 -14.43 10.15
C ILE A 8 2.08 -14.18 11.67
N VAL A 9 1.82 -15.21 12.46
CA VAL A 9 1.83 -15.16 13.93
C VAL A 9 2.47 -16.44 14.43
N VAL A 10 3.54 -16.31 15.24
CA VAL A 10 4.13 -17.42 16.00
C VAL A 10 3.53 -17.37 17.39
N MET A 11 2.60 -18.29 17.70
CA MET A 11 2.17 -18.52 19.08
C MET A 11 2.99 -19.64 19.69
N THR A 12 3.79 -19.30 20.70
CA THR A 12 4.38 -20.30 21.59
C THR A 12 3.32 -20.74 22.58
N ALA A 13 2.63 -21.85 22.28
CA ALA A 13 1.72 -22.47 23.23
C ALA A 13 2.51 -23.43 24.13
N VAL A 14 2.41 -23.25 25.45
CA VAL A 14 2.88 -24.25 26.41
C VAL A 14 1.92 -25.43 26.33
N MET A 15 2.32 -26.48 25.61
CA MET A 15 1.52 -27.69 25.50
C MET A 15 1.84 -28.60 26.69
N THR A 16 0.86 -28.81 27.57
CA THR A 16 0.93 -29.90 28.54
C THR A 16 0.65 -31.21 27.79
N LEU A 17 1.51 -32.21 27.94
CA LEU A 17 1.25 -33.58 27.45
C LEU A 17 -0.06 -34.08 28.10
N ARG A 18 -1.17 -33.99 27.37
CA ARG A 18 -2.38 -34.76 27.65
C ARG A 18 -2.39 -35.99 26.75
N SER A 19 -3.00 -37.06 27.25
CA SER A 19 -3.19 -38.36 26.58
C SER A 19 -3.94 -38.31 25.24
N ASP A 20 -4.32 -37.13 24.76
CA ASP A 20 -4.98 -36.93 23.48
C ASP A 20 -3.92 -36.76 22.37
N THR A 21 -3.66 -37.83 21.63
CA THR A 21 -2.68 -37.90 20.53
C THR A 21 -3.26 -37.45 19.19
N LYS A 22 -4.49 -36.93 19.18
CA LYS A 22 -5.14 -36.49 17.94
C LYS A 22 -4.38 -35.29 17.34
N PRO A 23 -4.04 -35.32 16.04
CA PRO A 23 -3.38 -34.20 15.38
C PRO A 23 -4.16 -32.90 15.54
N VAL A 24 -3.51 -31.86 16.08
CA VAL A 24 -4.07 -30.52 16.15
C VAL A 24 -3.88 -29.86 14.78
N LYS A 25 -4.99 -29.45 14.15
CA LYS A 25 -4.94 -28.63 12.94
C LYS A 25 -4.63 -27.18 13.34
N VAL A 26 -3.40 -26.74 13.05
CA VAL A 26 -3.00 -25.34 13.17
C VAL A 26 -3.29 -24.63 11.85
N TYR A 27 -4.20 -23.67 11.88
CA TYR A 27 -4.51 -22.84 10.72
C TYR A 27 -3.59 -21.62 10.70
N VAL A 28 -2.58 -21.63 9.82
CA VAL A 28 -1.81 -20.42 9.52
C VAL A 28 -2.63 -19.58 8.55
N LYS A 29 -3.20 -18.47 9.02
CA LYS A 29 -3.87 -17.49 8.14
C LYS A 29 -2.83 -17.04 7.10
N LYS A 30 -3.12 -17.21 5.81
CA LYS A 30 -2.35 -16.62 4.70
C LYS A 30 -3.02 -15.28 4.35
N PRO A 31 -2.27 -14.20 4.14
CA PRO A 31 -2.88 -12.90 3.91
C PRO A 31 -3.62 -12.94 2.58
N ARG A 32 -4.90 -12.55 2.60
CA ARG A 32 -5.81 -12.58 1.44
C ARG A 32 -6.75 -11.38 1.45
N GLY A 33 -7.05 -10.88 0.27
CA GLY A 33 -7.86 -9.68 0.04
C GLY A 33 -7.01 -8.56 -0.54
N THR A 34 -7.56 -7.35 -0.51
CA THR A 34 -6.89 -6.13 -0.97
C THR A 34 -6.78 -5.15 0.19
N LEU A 35 -5.57 -4.70 0.51
CA LEU A 35 -5.38 -3.52 1.37
C LEU A 35 -5.20 -2.28 0.52
N TYR A 36 -5.83 -1.20 0.96
CA TYR A 36 -5.69 0.12 0.38
C TYR A 36 -5.18 1.11 1.43
N TRP A 37 -4.02 1.72 1.21
CA TRP A 37 -3.52 2.82 2.01
C TRP A 37 -3.67 4.14 1.28
N GLY A 38 -4.33 5.11 1.92
CA GLY A 38 -4.34 6.50 1.46
C GLY A 38 -2.94 7.14 1.55
N GLY A 39 -2.84 8.38 1.08
CA GLY A 39 -1.68 9.25 1.28
C GLY A 39 -1.49 9.66 2.74
N ALA A 40 -0.73 10.74 2.98
CA ALA A 40 -0.48 11.25 4.33
C ALA A 40 -1.76 11.35 5.18
N GLY A 41 -1.71 10.82 6.40
CA GLY A 41 -2.88 10.66 7.29
C GLY A 41 -3.62 9.32 7.14
N LEU A 42 -3.47 8.61 6.02
CA LEU A 42 -4.02 7.28 5.68
C LEU A 42 -5.56 7.14 5.69
N ASP A 43 -6.28 7.99 6.40
CA ASP A 43 -7.72 7.94 6.68
C ASP A 43 -8.50 9.13 6.08
N GLY A 44 -7.90 9.80 5.09
CA GLY A 44 -8.51 10.97 4.45
C GLY A 44 -9.93 10.67 3.93
N LYS A 45 -10.80 11.70 3.89
CA LYS A 45 -12.22 11.56 3.53
C LYS A 45 -12.49 10.95 2.14
N TYR A 46 -11.49 10.88 1.28
CA TYR A 46 -11.56 10.25 -0.05
C TYR A 46 -11.40 8.73 -0.02
N VAL A 47 -10.86 8.16 1.06
CA VAL A 47 -10.53 6.73 1.16
C VAL A 47 -11.81 5.89 1.08
N GLU A 48 -12.78 6.16 1.95
CA GLU A 48 -14.06 5.43 1.97
C GLU A 48 -14.82 5.48 0.63
N PRO A 49 -15.00 6.65 -0.02
CA PRO A 49 -15.55 6.70 -1.37
C PRO A 49 -14.76 5.90 -2.42
N GLN A 50 -13.42 5.87 -2.35
CA GLN A 50 -12.61 5.06 -3.25
C GLN A 50 -12.79 3.56 -3.02
N LEU A 51 -12.86 3.12 -1.75
CA LEU A 51 -13.16 1.74 -1.41
C LEU A 51 -14.51 1.30 -1.98
N LYS A 52 -15.52 2.18 -1.88
CA LYS A 52 -16.84 1.94 -2.50
C LYS A 52 -16.75 1.86 -4.02
N ALA A 53 -15.92 2.68 -4.66
CA ALA A 53 -15.70 2.62 -6.10
C ALA A 53 -15.02 1.30 -6.52
N PHE A 54 -14.02 0.83 -5.76
CA PHE A 54 -13.41 -0.49 -5.98
C PHE A 54 -14.44 -1.61 -5.85
N TYR A 55 -15.27 -1.58 -4.80
CA TYR A 55 -16.33 -2.56 -4.62
C TYR A 55 -17.33 -2.54 -5.78
N ALA A 56 -17.75 -1.35 -6.23
CA ALA A 56 -18.66 -1.19 -7.37
C ALA A 56 -18.06 -1.67 -8.70
N ALA A 57 -16.73 -1.61 -8.85
CA ALA A 57 -16.02 -2.13 -10.02
C ALA A 57 -15.81 -3.66 -9.97
N GLY A 58 -16.24 -4.34 -8.90
CA GLY A 58 -16.08 -5.78 -8.74
C GLY A 58 -14.76 -6.22 -8.07
N ILE A 59 -14.07 -5.30 -7.41
CA ILE A 59 -12.91 -5.61 -6.53
C ILE A 59 -13.45 -5.76 -5.11
N HIS A 60 -13.67 -7.00 -4.70
CA HIS A 60 -14.24 -7.34 -3.40
C HIS A 60 -13.14 -7.58 -2.36
N ASN A 61 -13.51 -7.66 -1.08
CA ASN A 61 -12.57 -7.85 0.03
C ASN A 61 -11.46 -6.78 0.08
N VAL A 62 -11.83 -5.54 -0.27
CA VAL A 62 -10.96 -4.37 -0.14
C VAL A 62 -11.18 -3.71 1.21
N ASN A 63 -10.09 -3.46 1.95
CA ASN A 63 -10.12 -2.83 3.27
C ASN A 63 -9.12 -1.67 3.32
N ALA A 64 -9.45 -0.63 4.09
CA ALA A 64 -8.48 0.40 4.45
C ALA A 64 -7.36 -0.24 5.29
N GLY A 65 -6.12 0.04 4.91
CA GLY A 65 -4.94 -0.25 5.71
C GLY A 65 -4.78 0.80 6.81
N LEU A 66 -4.93 0.39 8.06
CA LEU A 66 -4.46 1.16 9.21
C LEU A 66 -2.97 0.82 9.39
N THR A 67 -2.15 1.81 9.78
CA THR A 67 -0.67 1.75 9.86
C THR A 67 -0.07 0.38 10.22
N ASN A 68 1.13 0.09 9.71
CA ASN A 68 1.99 -0.96 10.27
C ASN A 68 2.75 -0.44 11.51
N SER A 69 3.33 -1.35 12.29
CA SER A 69 4.02 -1.06 13.55
C SER A 69 5.23 -0.12 13.44
N ALA A 70 5.88 -0.01 12.27
CA ALA A 70 7.10 0.77 12.09
C ALA A 70 6.88 2.30 12.06
N VAL A 71 5.65 2.76 11.82
CA VAL A 71 5.34 4.20 11.69
C VAL A 71 4.91 4.83 13.03
N ASN A 72 4.76 4.04 14.10
CA ASN A 72 4.38 4.56 15.42
C ASN A 72 5.42 5.51 16.04
N ASP A 73 6.67 5.50 15.56
CA ASP A 73 7.80 6.22 16.18
C ASP A 73 8.22 7.52 15.46
N VAL A 74 7.54 7.93 14.38
CA VAL A 74 7.95 9.12 13.61
C VAL A 74 7.13 10.36 14.03
N GLY A 75 7.73 11.20 14.88
CA GLY A 75 7.16 12.45 15.38
C GLY A 75 6.82 13.47 14.26
N VAL A 76 5.69 14.15 14.42
CA VAL A 76 5.04 15.02 13.43
C VAL A 76 5.19 16.49 13.87
N ASP A 77 6.30 17.15 13.51
CA ASP A 77 6.63 18.50 14.03
C ASP A 77 6.80 19.61 12.95
N ALA A 78 6.45 19.37 11.69
CA ALA A 78 6.42 20.36 10.63
C ALA A 78 5.32 20.11 9.60
N GLY A 79 4.05 20.33 9.95
CA GLY A 79 2.93 20.32 9.00
C GLY A 79 2.64 18.93 8.38
N PRO A 80 1.40 18.40 8.47
CA PRO A 80 1.13 16.97 8.21
C PRO A 80 1.65 16.38 6.89
N ILE A 81 1.79 17.19 5.83
CA ILE A 81 2.23 16.74 4.50
C ILE A 81 3.71 16.95 4.25
N VAL A 82 4.32 18.03 4.77
CA VAL A 82 5.78 18.21 4.69
C VAL A 82 6.47 17.15 5.56
N ASP A 83 5.91 16.85 6.73
CA ASP A 83 6.35 15.72 7.56
C ASP A 83 6.12 14.37 6.90
N ALA A 84 5.00 14.15 6.20
CA ALA A 84 4.75 12.87 5.54
C ALA A 84 5.55 12.68 4.25
N LEU A 85 5.84 13.76 3.51
CA LEU A 85 6.82 13.74 2.42
C LEU A 85 8.22 13.49 2.97
N ARG A 86 8.58 14.12 4.10
CA ARG A 86 9.88 13.95 4.76
C ARG A 86 10.05 12.57 5.42
N ALA A 87 9.02 12.02 6.05
CA ALA A 87 8.98 10.65 6.53
C ALA A 87 8.94 9.66 5.34
N GLY A 88 8.27 10.04 4.25
CA GLY A 88 8.30 9.35 2.97
C GLY A 88 9.67 9.38 2.28
N LEU A 89 10.57 10.31 2.62
CA LEU A 89 11.96 10.29 2.16
C LEU A 89 12.78 9.16 2.79
N LEU A 90 12.34 8.57 3.91
CA LEU A 90 13.06 7.50 4.58
C LEU A 90 12.65 6.12 4.04
N ILE A 91 11.35 5.84 3.97
CA ILE A 91 10.84 4.51 3.56
C ILE A 91 10.69 4.35 2.04
N ARG A 92 11.16 5.31 1.23
CA ARG A 92 11.18 5.21 -0.24
C ARG A 92 12.27 4.29 -0.78
N TYR A 93 13.25 3.98 0.06
CA TYR A 93 14.28 2.97 -0.19
C TYR A 93 13.85 1.68 0.50
N GLU A 94 14.26 0.53 -0.05
CA GLU A 94 14.04 -0.74 0.64
C GLU A 94 14.62 -0.69 2.06
N ASP A 95 13.88 -1.21 3.02
CA ASP A 95 14.36 -1.49 4.37
C ASP A 95 14.12 -2.96 4.74
N ASP A 96 14.68 -3.38 5.87
CA ASP A 96 14.63 -4.74 6.38
C ASP A 96 13.70 -4.86 7.62
N ASP A 97 12.84 -3.87 7.86
CA ASP A 97 11.96 -3.84 9.04
C ASP A 97 10.82 -4.86 8.94
N GLU A 98 10.16 -5.13 10.08
CA GLU A 98 8.99 -5.99 10.11
C GLU A 98 7.72 -5.24 9.64
N TRP A 99 7.30 -5.50 8.41
CA TRP A 99 6.07 -4.95 7.82
C TRP A 99 4.89 -5.92 7.94
N VAL A 100 4.42 -6.13 9.16
CA VAL A 100 3.33 -7.07 9.46
C VAL A 100 1.97 -6.36 9.44
N ILE A 101 1.00 -7.00 8.77
CA ILE A 101 -0.40 -6.57 8.76
C ILE A 101 -1.11 -7.17 9.97
N SER A 102 -1.71 -6.33 10.81
CA SER A 102 -2.44 -6.79 12.01
C SER A 102 -3.91 -7.14 11.76
N LYS A 103 -4.55 -6.57 10.72
CA LYS A 103 -6.00 -6.73 10.42
C LYS A 103 -6.31 -6.60 8.92
N GLY A 104 -7.52 -6.98 8.51
CA GLY A 104 -8.05 -6.72 7.16
C GLY A 104 -7.68 -7.75 6.08
N MET A 105 -6.96 -8.81 6.46
CA MET A 105 -6.38 -9.80 5.51
C MET A 105 -6.69 -11.26 5.82
N ASP A 106 -7.76 -11.50 6.58
CA ASP A 106 -8.28 -12.84 6.87
C ASP A 106 -9.52 -13.21 6.04
N SER A 107 -9.76 -12.47 4.95
CA SER A 107 -10.83 -12.78 4.00
C SER A 107 -10.60 -14.11 3.28
N SER A 108 -11.66 -14.75 2.81
CA SER A 108 -11.57 -15.96 1.98
C SER A 108 -11.16 -15.69 0.52
N ALA A 109 -10.58 -14.53 0.23
CA ALA A 109 -10.21 -14.12 -1.12
C ALA A 109 -9.12 -15.04 -1.73
N THR A 110 -9.06 -15.05 -3.06
CA THR A 110 -8.08 -15.82 -3.82
C THR A 110 -6.78 -15.04 -4.07
N GLN A 111 -6.86 -13.71 -4.05
CA GLN A 111 -5.74 -12.81 -4.28
C GLN A 111 -5.23 -12.20 -2.98
N PHE A 112 -3.96 -11.80 -3.00
CA PHE A 112 -3.35 -10.92 -2.01
C PHE A 112 -2.85 -9.68 -2.73
N ASN A 113 -3.57 -8.57 -2.60
CA ASN A 113 -3.28 -7.32 -3.27
C ASN A 113 -2.96 -6.21 -2.27
N MET A 114 -2.13 -5.27 -2.70
CA MET A 114 -1.85 -4.04 -1.98
C MET A 114 -1.96 -2.87 -2.93
N ILE A 115 -2.67 -1.83 -2.52
CA ILE A 115 -2.82 -0.58 -3.24
C ILE A 115 -2.37 0.51 -2.28
N GLY A 116 -1.53 1.43 -2.75
CA GLY A 116 -1.19 2.59 -1.97
C GLY A 116 -1.11 3.84 -2.83
N TYR A 117 -1.50 4.96 -2.23
CA TYR A 117 -1.46 6.27 -2.85
C TYR A 117 -0.49 7.19 -2.12
N SER A 118 0.38 7.90 -2.85
CA SER A 118 1.37 8.81 -2.28
C SER A 118 2.17 8.12 -1.17
N TYR A 119 2.20 8.63 0.06
CA TYR A 119 2.82 7.98 1.22
C TYR A 119 2.37 6.53 1.44
N GLY A 120 1.07 6.22 1.31
CA GLY A 120 0.56 4.86 1.44
C GLY A 120 1.10 3.88 0.39
N SER A 121 1.55 4.38 -0.76
CA SER A 121 2.23 3.55 -1.77
C SER A 121 3.57 3.02 -1.29
N LEU A 122 4.26 3.75 -0.42
CA LEU A 122 5.50 3.30 0.19
C LEU A 122 5.22 2.21 1.23
N LEU A 123 4.17 2.37 2.04
CA LEU A 123 3.72 1.33 2.97
C LEU A 123 3.35 0.04 2.23
N ALA A 124 2.59 0.17 1.13
CA ALA A 124 2.24 -0.95 0.27
C ALA A 124 3.49 -1.62 -0.33
N ALA A 125 4.47 -0.83 -0.79
CA ALA A 125 5.72 -1.34 -1.35
C ALA A 125 6.54 -2.14 -0.33
N GLN A 126 6.77 -1.56 0.85
CA GLN A 126 7.54 -2.23 1.91
C GLN A 126 6.83 -3.49 2.40
N THR A 127 5.53 -3.41 2.64
CA THR A 127 4.72 -4.56 3.06
C THR A 127 4.76 -5.66 1.99
N ALA A 128 4.60 -5.31 0.71
CA ALA A 128 4.69 -6.29 -0.37
C ALA A 128 6.07 -6.95 -0.44
N ASN A 129 7.15 -6.16 -0.29
CA ASN A 129 8.51 -6.67 -0.30
C ASN A 129 8.75 -7.65 0.84
N PHE A 130 8.38 -7.26 2.07
CA PHE A 130 8.50 -8.09 3.26
C PHE A 130 7.79 -9.44 3.07
N TYR A 131 6.50 -9.43 2.73
CA TYR A 131 5.74 -10.67 2.54
C TYR A 131 6.28 -11.52 1.37
N ALA A 132 6.68 -10.89 0.27
CA ALA A 132 7.27 -11.58 -0.88
C ALA A 132 8.60 -12.26 -0.52
N ASN A 133 9.45 -11.61 0.26
CA ASN A 133 10.73 -12.15 0.73
C ASN A 133 10.54 -13.30 1.72
N GLN A 134 9.42 -13.31 2.46
CA GLN A 134 9.00 -14.43 3.32
C GLN A 134 8.29 -15.58 2.55
N GLY A 135 8.24 -15.49 1.22
CA GLY A 135 7.69 -16.53 0.35
C GLY A 135 6.19 -16.42 0.06
N HIS A 136 5.50 -15.40 0.57
CA HIS A 136 4.09 -15.18 0.25
C HIS A 136 3.94 -14.63 -1.16
N VAL A 137 2.88 -15.05 -1.86
CA VAL A 137 2.61 -14.56 -3.21
C VAL A 137 1.74 -13.31 -3.12
N VAL A 138 2.31 -12.15 -3.46
CA VAL A 138 1.57 -10.91 -3.69
C VAL A 138 1.08 -10.92 -5.13
N SER A 139 -0.24 -10.95 -5.31
CA SER A 139 -0.88 -11.00 -6.63
C SER A 139 -0.73 -9.67 -7.37
N HIS A 140 -1.04 -8.55 -6.70
CA HIS A 140 -0.87 -7.21 -7.26
C HIS A 140 -0.32 -6.24 -6.22
N LEU A 141 0.67 -5.46 -6.62
CA LEU A 141 1.12 -4.26 -5.91
C LEU A 141 0.83 -3.05 -6.81
N VAL A 142 -0.02 -2.13 -6.33
CA VAL A 142 -0.41 -0.92 -7.05
C VAL A 142 0.19 0.30 -6.37
N LEU A 143 0.95 1.08 -7.12
CA LEU A 143 1.66 2.27 -6.66
C LEU A 143 1.10 3.51 -7.37
N ILE A 144 0.27 4.29 -6.69
CA ILE A 144 -0.39 5.48 -7.23
C ILE A 144 0.34 6.72 -6.72
N ALA A 145 0.75 7.63 -7.62
CA ALA A 145 1.47 8.86 -7.26
C ALA A 145 2.67 8.60 -6.33
N SER A 146 3.39 7.50 -6.58
CA SER A 146 4.34 6.96 -5.61
C SER A 146 5.69 7.69 -5.69
N PRO A 147 6.23 8.19 -4.56
CA PRO A 147 7.58 8.76 -4.51
C PRO A 147 8.68 7.69 -4.31
N ILE A 148 8.40 6.42 -4.62
CA ILE A 148 9.35 5.31 -4.45
C ILE A 148 10.63 5.55 -5.27
N ASP A 149 11.78 5.17 -4.70
CA ASP A 149 13.05 5.18 -5.42
C ASP A 149 13.10 4.18 -6.59
N ARG A 150 13.90 4.48 -7.61
CA ARG A 150 14.03 3.67 -8.82
C ARG A 150 14.57 2.27 -8.53
N ASP A 151 15.55 2.14 -7.65
CA ASP A 151 16.18 0.85 -7.37
C ASP A 151 15.23 -0.04 -6.57
N PHE A 152 14.51 0.55 -5.61
CA PHE A 152 13.49 -0.20 -4.89
C PHE A 152 12.33 -0.63 -5.80
N LEU A 153 11.84 0.27 -6.67
CA LEU A 153 10.83 -0.08 -7.68
C LEU A 153 11.30 -1.24 -8.58
N ASN A 154 12.55 -1.23 -9.01
CA ASN A 154 13.12 -2.29 -9.83
C ASN A 154 13.16 -3.63 -9.08
N LYS A 155 13.57 -3.63 -7.80
CA LYS A 155 13.55 -4.83 -6.94
C LYS A 155 12.15 -5.43 -6.82
N LEU A 156 11.13 -4.60 -6.58
CA LEU A 156 9.74 -5.05 -6.51
C LEU A 156 9.27 -5.69 -7.83
N LYS A 157 9.64 -5.09 -8.97
CA LYS A 157 9.25 -5.59 -10.30
C LYS A 157 9.89 -6.93 -10.66
N ILE A 158 11.12 -7.19 -10.19
CA ILE A 158 11.84 -8.45 -10.48
C ILE A 158 11.59 -9.53 -9.41
N ASN A 159 10.95 -9.19 -8.29
CA ASN A 159 10.66 -10.15 -7.23
C ASN A 159 9.64 -11.19 -7.72
N LYS A 160 10.06 -12.45 -7.86
CA LYS A 160 9.23 -13.57 -8.39
C LYS A 160 7.94 -13.84 -7.60
N ASN A 161 7.87 -13.38 -6.35
CA ASN A 161 6.73 -13.55 -5.47
C ASN A 161 5.73 -12.38 -5.56
N ILE A 162 6.09 -11.28 -6.23
CA ILE A 162 5.17 -10.20 -6.61
C ILE A 162 4.80 -10.42 -8.07
N LYS A 163 3.56 -10.85 -8.33
CA LYS A 163 3.14 -11.27 -9.68
C LYS A 163 2.94 -10.11 -10.64
N LYS A 164 2.51 -8.97 -10.12
CA LYS A 164 2.30 -7.77 -10.94
C LYS A 164 2.50 -6.51 -10.11
N VAL A 165 3.32 -5.60 -10.62
CA VAL A 165 3.47 -4.24 -10.10
C VAL A 165 2.81 -3.28 -11.09
N VAL A 166 1.76 -2.57 -10.64
CA VAL A 166 1.03 -1.57 -11.42
C VAL A 166 1.44 -0.19 -10.95
N VAL A 167 1.97 0.64 -11.85
CA VAL A 167 2.34 2.02 -11.55
C VAL A 167 1.30 2.97 -12.15
N VAL A 168 0.77 3.87 -11.33
CA VAL A 168 -0.17 4.91 -11.76
C VAL A 168 0.44 6.27 -11.42
N ASN A 169 1.24 6.80 -12.34
CA ASN A 169 1.72 8.18 -12.27
C ASN A 169 0.58 9.15 -12.63
N LEU A 170 0.61 10.34 -12.05
CA LEU A 170 -0.39 11.40 -12.27
C LEU A 170 0.23 12.60 -13.00
N THR A 171 1.30 12.38 -13.75
CA THR A 171 2.02 13.43 -14.50
C THR A 171 1.11 14.16 -15.47
N ASP A 172 0.16 13.46 -16.09
CA ASP A 172 -0.83 14.05 -17.01
C ASP A 172 -1.86 14.94 -16.30
N HIS A 173 -1.92 14.86 -14.96
CA HIS A 173 -2.73 15.73 -14.10
C HIS A 173 -1.89 16.81 -13.42
N GLY A 174 -0.59 16.91 -13.75
CA GLY A 174 0.35 17.90 -13.22
C GLY A 174 1.08 17.48 -11.95
N ASP A 175 1.04 16.20 -11.57
CA ASP A 175 1.79 15.70 -10.41
C ASP A 175 3.30 15.66 -10.74
N PRO A 176 4.16 16.38 -9.99
CA PRO A 176 5.60 16.27 -10.16
C PRO A 176 6.19 14.96 -9.60
N ILE A 177 5.44 14.21 -8.78
CA ILE A 177 5.87 12.93 -8.20
C ILE A 177 5.51 11.78 -9.14
N TYR A 178 6.47 10.88 -9.34
CA TYR A 178 6.30 9.66 -10.11
C TYR A 178 7.15 8.52 -9.55
N ALA A 179 6.74 7.28 -9.82
CA ALA A 179 7.48 6.11 -9.32
C ALA A 179 8.86 6.02 -9.99
N GLY A 180 9.92 5.94 -9.19
CA GLY A 180 11.30 6.00 -9.65
C GLY A 180 11.88 7.41 -9.77
N ILE A 181 11.21 8.42 -9.19
CA ILE A 181 11.72 9.79 -9.07
C ILE A 181 13.06 9.83 -8.35
N THR A 182 13.95 10.77 -8.67
CA THR A 182 15.20 10.91 -7.91
C THR A 182 14.96 11.62 -6.58
N GLN A 183 15.93 11.62 -5.66
CA GLN A 183 15.84 12.41 -4.45
C GLN A 183 15.82 13.92 -4.75
N LEU A 184 16.65 14.36 -5.70
CA LEU A 184 16.74 15.76 -6.10
C LEU A 184 15.43 16.25 -6.73
N ASP A 185 14.84 15.47 -7.64
CA ASP A 185 13.58 15.83 -8.28
C ASP A 185 12.42 15.86 -7.26
N LEU A 186 12.42 14.95 -6.29
CA LEU A 186 11.42 14.95 -5.23
C LEU A 186 11.54 16.20 -4.33
N ILE A 187 12.75 16.65 -4.01
CA ILE A 187 12.97 17.91 -3.27
C ILE A 187 12.48 19.10 -4.08
N ASN A 188 12.81 19.14 -5.38
CA ASN A 188 12.38 20.21 -6.28
C ASN A 188 10.86 20.25 -6.50
N ALA A 189 10.18 19.11 -6.30
CA ALA A 189 8.73 19.00 -6.40
C ALA A 189 7.98 19.67 -5.23
N VAL A 190 8.62 19.81 -4.06
CA VAL A 190 7.95 20.25 -2.81
C VAL A 190 7.18 21.56 -2.95
N PRO A 191 7.73 22.66 -3.53
CA PRO A 191 6.99 23.91 -3.65
C PRO A 191 5.72 23.79 -4.50
N LEU A 192 5.77 23.00 -5.57
CA LEU A 192 4.61 22.76 -6.44
C LEU A 192 3.55 21.93 -5.72
N ILE A 193 3.95 20.91 -4.96
CA ILE A 193 3.03 20.09 -4.17
C ILE A 193 2.31 20.96 -3.13
N GLN A 194 3.04 21.81 -2.41
CA GLN A 194 2.44 22.72 -1.44
C GLN A 194 1.40 23.64 -2.10
N HIS A 195 1.74 24.23 -3.26
CA HIS A 195 0.80 25.05 -4.01
C HIS A 195 -0.43 24.27 -4.50
N GLN A 196 -0.28 23.03 -4.97
CA GLN A 196 -1.40 22.17 -5.36
C GLN A 196 -2.30 21.80 -4.18
N GLN A 197 -1.71 21.62 -3.01
CA GLN A 197 -2.43 21.34 -1.78
C GLN A 197 -3.31 22.52 -1.38
N ASP A 198 -2.73 23.72 -1.30
CA ASP A 198 -3.39 24.93 -0.80
C ASP A 198 -4.58 25.35 -1.67
N ARG A 199 -4.54 25.02 -2.97
CA ARG A 199 -5.65 25.30 -3.90
C ARG A 199 -6.88 24.41 -3.70
N ASN A 200 -6.72 23.22 -3.12
CA ASN A 200 -7.80 22.27 -2.84
C ASN A 200 -8.72 21.96 -4.06
N LYS A 201 -8.13 21.84 -5.26
CA LYS A 201 -8.88 21.63 -6.53
C LYS A 201 -8.90 20.20 -7.05
N GLY A 202 -8.24 19.27 -6.36
CA GLY A 202 -8.03 17.91 -6.89
C GLY A 202 -7.24 17.92 -8.19
N GLU A 203 -6.06 18.53 -8.18
CA GLU A 203 -5.12 18.56 -9.31
C GLU A 203 -3.75 18.03 -8.87
N GLY A 204 -2.92 17.65 -9.83
CA GLY A 204 -1.57 17.15 -9.61
C GLY A 204 -1.52 16.01 -8.60
N HIS A 205 -0.66 16.17 -7.60
CA HIS A 205 -0.44 15.14 -6.59
C HIS A 205 -1.71 14.77 -5.84
N PHE A 206 -2.66 15.70 -5.70
CA PHE A 206 -3.90 15.54 -4.92
C PHE A 206 -5.13 15.17 -5.78
N TYR A 207 -4.93 14.76 -7.03
CA TYR A 207 -6.00 14.50 -8.01
C TYR A 207 -7.12 13.57 -7.50
N TYR A 208 -6.75 12.56 -6.69
CA TYR A 208 -7.70 11.63 -6.08
C TYR A 208 -8.03 11.93 -4.60
N ALA A 209 -7.25 12.81 -3.96
CA ALA A 209 -7.34 13.09 -2.53
C ALA A 209 -8.31 14.21 -2.18
N HIS A 210 -8.31 15.29 -2.97
CA HIS A 210 -9.22 16.40 -2.76
C HIS A 210 -10.57 16.11 -3.41
N ALA A 211 -11.59 15.97 -2.57
CA ALA A 211 -12.96 15.72 -3.00
C ALA A 211 -13.52 16.96 -3.69
N THR A 212 -13.89 16.79 -4.96
CA THR A 212 -14.55 17.76 -5.83
C THR A 212 -15.78 17.12 -6.44
N ALA A 213 -16.56 17.90 -7.21
CA ALA A 213 -17.70 17.36 -7.95
C ALA A 213 -17.32 16.25 -8.96
N GLU A 214 -16.08 16.26 -9.46
CA GLU A 214 -15.60 15.27 -10.44
C GLU A 214 -15.03 14.00 -9.79
N SER A 215 -14.73 14.05 -8.49
CA SER A 215 -14.05 12.95 -7.78
C SER A 215 -14.74 11.59 -7.91
N PRO A 216 -16.09 11.45 -7.85
CA PRO A 216 -16.75 10.17 -8.06
C PRO A 216 -16.41 9.52 -9.41
N ALA A 217 -16.38 10.30 -10.49
CA ALA A 217 -16.04 9.79 -11.82
C ALA A 217 -14.55 9.39 -11.90
N ARG A 218 -13.66 10.17 -11.28
CA ARG A 218 -12.23 9.87 -11.20
C ARG A 218 -11.97 8.57 -10.43
N TRP A 219 -12.61 8.39 -9.28
CA TRP A 219 -12.48 7.17 -8.47
C TRP A 219 -13.05 5.95 -9.19
N ALA A 220 -14.18 6.09 -9.88
CA ALA A 220 -14.74 5.00 -10.69
C ALA A 220 -13.81 4.61 -11.84
N SER A 221 -13.19 5.59 -12.52
CA SER A 221 -12.21 5.34 -13.58
C SER A 221 -10.97 4.62 -13.04
N LEU A 222 -10.43 5.07 -11.91
CA LEU A 222 -9.32 4.40 -11.22
C LEU A 222 -9.68 2.95 -10.85
N ALA A 223 -10.87 2.74 -10.27
CA ALA A 223 -11.35 1.42 -9.88
C ALA A 223 -11.50 0.49 -11.08
N LYS A 224 -12.08 0.99 -12.18
CA LYS A 224 -12.18 0.24 -13.44
C LYS A 224 -10.80 -0.13 -13.97
N LYS A 225 -9.84 0.81 -13.98
CA LYS A 225 -8.45 0.53 -14.38
C LYS A 225 -7.87 -0.62 -13.54
N MET A 226 -8.05 -0.59 -12.21
CA MET A 226 -7.54 -1.65 -11.35
C MET A 226 -8.20 -3.00 -11.63
N PHE A 227 -9.50 -3.02 -11.91
CA PHE A 227 -10.19 -4.23 -12.30
C PHE A 227 -9.67 -4.77 -13.63
N ASP A 228 -9.48 -3.91 -14.63
CA ASP A 228 -8.91 -4.27 -15.93
C ASP A 228 -7.47 -4.80 -15.80
N GLU A 229 -6.71 -4.34 -14.80
CA GLU A 229 -5.37 -4.85 -14.47
C GLU A 229 -5.40 -6.26 -13.83
N GLY A 230 -6.56 -6.74 -13.39
CA GLY A 230 -6.76 -8.10 -12.86
C GLY A 230 -7.08 -8.18 -11.37
N LEU A 231 -7.26 -7.05 -10.68
CA LEU A 231 -7.67 -7.04 -9.27
C LEU A 231 -9.14 -7.51 -9.15
N ARG A 232 -9.42 -8.31 -8.13
CA ARG A 232 -10.74 -8.91 -7.85
C ARG A 232 -11.04 -8.92 -6.36
#